data_AF-A0A9Y2AZW5-F1
#
_entry.id   AF-A0A9Y2AZW5-F1
#
_cell.length_a   1.000
_cell.length_b   1.000
_cell.length_c   1.000
_cell.angle_alpha   90.00
_cell.angle_beta   90.00
_cell.angle_gamma   90.00
#
_symmetry.space_group_name_H-M   'P 1'
#
loop_
_entity.id
_entity.type
_entity.pdbx_description
1 polymer ?
#
loop_
_entity_poly.entity_id
_entity_poly.type
_entity_poly.pdbx_seq_one_letter_code
_entity_poly.pdbx_strand_id
1 'polypeptide(L)' 'MNAVILWVIKRAPQWLRHDLDSKDAAARGRAEETLAAMISDALANGTGTAEKD' A
#
# COMPACT_ATOMS: atom_id res chain seq x y z
N MET A 1 -16.54 -6.18 -1.30
CA MET A 1 -15.12 -6.08 -0.90
C MET A 1 -14.33 -5.63 -2.12
N ASN A 2 -13.67 -4.47 -2.10
CA ASN A 2 -13.00 -3.93 -3.29
C ASN A 2 -11.67 -4.70 -3.55
N ALA A 3 -11.61 -5.47 -4.64
CA ALA A 3 -10.52 -6.39 -4.95
C ALA A 3 -9.15 -5.71 -5.09
N VAL A 4 -9.14 -4.44 -5.52
CA VAL A 4 -7.91 -3.63 -5.67
C VAL A 4 -7.25 -3.38 -4.31
N ILE A 5 -8.05 -3.06 -3.29
CA ILE A 5 -7.53 -2.78 -1.93
C ILE A 5 -6.89 -4.04 -1.34
N LEU A 6 -7.52 -5.20 -1.49
CA LEU A 6 -6.94 -6.47 -1.03
C LEU A 6 -5.62 -6.81 -1.73
N TRP A 7 -5.51 -6.50 -3.02
CA TRP A 7 -4.27 -6.70 -3.76
C TRP A 7 -3.14 -5.81 -3.24
N VAL A 8 -3.42 -4.52 -2.96
CA VAL A 8 -2.45 -3.59 -2.38
C VAL A 8 -2.00 -4.04 -1.00
N ILE A 9 -2.93 -4.44 -0.12
CA ILE A 9 -2.60 -4.92 1.23
C ILE A 9 -1.72 -6.18 1.20
N LYS A 10 -1.95 -7.09 0.24
CA LYS A 10 -1.09 -8.28 0.05
C LYS A 10 0.34 -7.90 -0.34
N ARG A 11 0.51 -6.87 -1.18
CA ARG A 11 1.80 -6.41 -1.67
C ARG A 11 2.50 -5.38 -0.77
N ALA A 12 1.82 -4.90 0.27
CA ALA A 12 2.41 -3.98 1.24
C ALA A 12 3.71 -4.59 1.83
N PRO A 13 4.81 -3.82 1.89
CA PRO A 13 6.05 -4.28 2.51
C PRO A 13 5.90 -4.56 4.02
N GLN A 14 6.77 -5.40 4.56
CA GLN A 14 6.81 -5.70 6.01
C GLN A 14 7.04 -4.43 6.85
N TRP A 15 7.96 -3.56 6.42
CA TRP A 15 8.25 -2.29 7.11
C TRP A 15 7.02 -1.37 7.15
N LEU A 16 6.18 -1.40 6.12
CA LEU A 16 4.97 -0.57 6.05
C LEU A 16 3.94 -1.01 7.10
N ARG A 17 3.80 -2.34 7.29
CA ARG A 17 2.94 -2.88 8.34
C ARG A 17 3.46 -2.55 9.74
N HIS A 18 4.78 -2.62 9.93
CA HIS A 18 5.42 -2.24 11.18
C HIS A 18 5.18 -0.76 11.52
N ASP A 19 5.36 0.13 10.54
CA ASP A 19 5.17 1.56 10.77
C ASP A 19 3.70 1.94 10.97
N LEU A 20 2.76 1.24 10.33
CA LEU A 20 1.32 1.39 10.60
C LEU A 20 0.93 0.98 12.03
N ASP A 21 1.61 -0.02 12.60
CA ASP A 21 1.41 -0.48 13.98
C ASP A 21 2.20 0.36 15.00
N SER A 22 3.05 1.28 14.53
CA SER A 22 3.88 2.11 15.38
C SER A 22 3.07 3.09 16.23
N LYS A 23 3.51 3.29 17.48
CA LYS A 23 3.00 4.34 18.37
C LYS A 23 3.58 5.72 18.04
N ASP A 24 4.63 5.78 17.22
CA ASP A 24 5.17 7.03 16.72
C ASP A 24 4.27 7.57 15.61
N ALA A 25 3.65 8.72 15.89
CA ALA A 25 2.74 9.38 14.95
C ALA A 25 3.42 9.76 13.64
N ALA A 26 4.72 10.10 13.66
CA ALA A 26 5.46 10.44 12.45
C ALA A 26 5.73 9.20 11.58
N ALA A 27 6.11 8.07 12.20
CA ALA A 27 6.28 6.80 11.49
C ALA A 27 4.95 6.34 10.88
N ARG A 28 3.87 6.35 11.66
CA ARG A 28 2.54 5.97 11.20
C ARG A 28 2.05 6.87 10.06
N GLY A 29 2.23 8.18 10.18
CA GLY A 29 1.84 9.14 9.13
C GLY A 29 2.52 8.85 7.79
N ARG A 30 3.84 8.61 7.79
CA ARG A 30 4.58 8.22 6.57
C ARG A 30 4.07 6.91 5.96
N ALA A 31 3.70 5.96 6.82
CA ALA A 31 3.16 4.69 6.37
C ALA A 31 1.76 4.86 5.74
N GLU A 32 0.90 5.67 6.33
CA GLU A 32 -0.41 6.01 5.79
C GLU A 32 -0.30 6.71 4.43
N GLU A 33 0.60 7.69 4.30
CA GLU A 33 0.88 8.38 3.03
C GLU A 33 1.35 7.42 1.94
N THR A 34 2.28 6.52 2.29
CA THR A 34 2.78 5.52 1.34
C THR A 34 1.66 4.55 0.92
N LEU A 35 0.83 4.09 1.88
CA LEU A 35 -0.29 3.21 1.58
C LEU A 35 -1.31 3.91 0.66
N ALA A 36 -1.62 5.17 0.92
CA ALA A 36 -2.51 5.97 0.08
C ALA A 36 -1.95 6.11 -1.35
N ALA A 37 -0.64 6.33 -1.51
CA ALA A 37 0.01 6.35 -2.82
C ALA A 37 -0.09 5.00 -3.54
N MET A 38 0.13 3.88 -2.84
CA MET A 38 0.00 2.53 -3.41
C MET A 38 -1.44 2.22 -3.87
N ILE A 39 -2.44 2.65 -3.09
CA ILE A 39 -3.85 2.50 -3.46
C ILE A 39 -4.18 3.39 -4.67
N SER A 40 -3.72 4.65 -4.67
CA SER A 40 -3.97 5.59 -5.77
C SER A 40 -3.35 5.09 -7.07
N ASP A 41 -2.12 4.57 -7.02
CA ASP A 41 -1.44 3.95 -8.15
C ASP A 41 -2.20 2.74 -8.68
N ALA A 42 -2.61 1.82 -7.80
CA ALA A 42 -3.36 0.63 -8.18
C ALA A 42 -4.76 0.93 -8.74
N LEU A 43 -5.39 2.02 -8.29
CA LEU A 43 -6.66 2.51 -8.85
C LEU A 43 -6.46 3.14 -10.24
N ALA A 44 -5.37 3.89 -10.44
CA ALA A 44 -5.08 4.57 -11.71
C ALA A 44 -4.62 3.59 -12.80
N ASN A 45 -3.78 2.62 -12.44
CA ASN A 45 -3.15 1.69 -13.38
C ASN A 45 -3.87 0.33 -13.47
N GLY A 46 -4.94 0.13 -12.68
CA GLY A 46 -5.54 -1.18 -12.45
C GLY A 46 -4.59 -2.13 -11.72
N THR A 47 -5.03 -3.35 -11.37
CA THR A 47 -4.20 -4.39 -10.71
C THR A 47 -3.11 -4.97 -11.63
N GLY A 48 -2.52 -4.14 -12.48
CA GLY A 48 -1.57 -4.49 -13.52
C GLY A 48 -0.34 -5.16 -12.94
N THR A 49 -0.35 -6.48 -12.92
CA THR A 49 0.77 -7.25 -13.41
C THR A 49 1.06 -6.76 -14.83
N ALA A 50 1.86 -5.69 -14.96
CA ALA A 50 2.71 -5.56 -16.12
C ALA A 50 3.76 -6.67 -15.95
N GLU A 51 3.39 -7.86 -16.43
CA GLU A 51 4.36 -8.83 -16.94
C GLU A 51 5.20 -8.05 -17.96
N LYS A 52 6.43 -7.73 -17.58
CA LYS A 52 7.45 -7.27 -18.52
C LYS A 52 8.37 -8.45 -18.71
N ASP A 53 8.37 -8.92 -19.96
CA ASP A 53 9.30 -9.89 -20.57
C ASP A 53 10.76 -9.73 -20.12
#